data_AF-A0A1F5DCQ0-F1
#
_entry.id   AF-A0A1F5DCQ0-F1
#
_cell.length_a   1.000
_cell.length_b   1.000
_cell.length_c   1.000
_cell.angle_alpha   90.00
_cell.angle_beta   90.00
_cell.angle_gamma   90.00
#
_symmetry.space_group_name_H-M   'P 1'
#
loop_
_entity.id
_entity.type
_entity.pdbx_description
1 polymer ?
#
loop_
_entity_poly.entity_id
_entity_poly.type
_entity_poly.pdbx_seq_one_letter_code
_entity_poly.pdbx_strand_id
1 'polypeptide(L)'
;MIQTQTNLDMIDRDIIQILQEDASTPFVEVAKKIGVTDGTIHQRVKKLKKSGVIKRFTIQLNSEMLGNNSLSYAMVAVEPGYLEDVSKRISKHSHIQEIQEVHTQGQLLIK
;
A
#
# COMPACT_ATOMS: atom_id res chain seq x y z
N MET A 1 18.32 -15.82 -0.30
CA MET A 1 18.21 -15.31 -1.68
C MET A 1 16.74 -15.08 -1.99
N ILE A 2 16.28 -13.83 -2.15
CA ILE A 2 15.02 -13.55 -2.86
C ILE A 2 15.28 -12.33 -3.73
N GLN A 3 15.71 -12.57 -4.97
CA GLN A 3 15.58 -11.59 -6.05
C GLN A 3 14.20 -11.82 -6.66
N THR A 4 13.20 -11.02 -6.29
CA THR A 4 11.95 -10.92 -7.07
C THR A 4 11.99 -9.64 -7.88
N GLN A 5 12.88 -9.61 -8.87
CA GLN A 5 12.82 -8.60 -9.91
C GLN A 5 11.70 -9.02 -10.88
N THR A 6 10.45 -8.79 -10.48
CA THR A 6 9.31 -8.93 -11.37
C THR A 6 9.44 -7.84 -12.42
N ASN A 7 9.92 -8.18 -13.61
CA ASN A 7 10.04 -7.22 -14.70
C ASN A 7 8.63 -6.85 -15.18
N LEU A 8 8.11 -5.74 -14.66
CA LEU A 8 6.82 -5.15 -15.05
C LEU A 8 7.01 -4.42 -16.37
N ASP A 9 6.30 -4.88 -17.39
CA ASP A 9 6.27 -4.18 -18.67
C ASP A 9 5.42 -2.90 -18.61
N MET A 10 5.43 -2.11 -19.69
CA MET A 10 4.72 -0.83 -19.72
C MET A 10 3.21 -1.00 -19.51
N ILE A 11 2.62 -2.05 -20.09
CA ILE A 11 1.19 -2.33 -19.93
C ILE A 11 0.86 -2.64 -18.47
N ASP A 12 1.67 -3.46 -17.81
CA ASP A 12 1.49 -3.76 -16.38
C ASP A 12 1.54 -2.48 -15.53
N ARG A 13 2.44 -1.55 -15.84
CA ARG A 13 2.57 -0.25 -15.15
C ARG A 13 1.36 0.66 -15.38
N ASP A 14 0.89 0.75 -16.62
CA ASP A 14 -0.28 1.57 -16.97
C ASP A 14 -1.55 1.05 -16.30
N ILE A 15 -1.72 -0.28 -16.24
CA ILE A 15 -2.81 -0.92 -15.49
C ILE A 15 -2.75 -0.52 -14.01
N ILE A 16 -1.56 -0.62 -13.40
CA ILE A 16 -1.37 -0.28 -11.99
C ILE A 16 -1.70 1.20 -11.76
N GLN A 17 -1.24 2.09 -12.63
CA GLN A 17 -1.50 3.52 -12.50
C GLN A 17 -3.00 3.82 -12.52
N ILE A 18 -3.74 3.28 -13.50
CA ILE A 18 -5.18 3.51 -13.61
C ILE A 18 -5.93 2.95 -12.39
N LEU A 19 -5.57 1.76 -11.92
CA LEU A 19 -6.23 1.13 -10.78
C LEU A 19 -5.80 1.71 -9.42
N GLN A 20 -4.67 2.40 -9.34
CA GLN A 20 -4.26 3.16 -8.15
C GLN A 20 -5.08 4.45 -8.01
N GLU A 21 -5.44 5.07 -9.13
CA GLU A 21 -6.34 6.23 -9.14
C GLU A 21 -7.77 5.82 -8.76
N ASP A 22 -8.32 4.79 -9.42
CA ASP A 22 -9.60 4.19 -9.04
C ASP A 22 -9.62 2.69 -9.35
N ALA A 23 -9.57 1.90 -8.29
CA ALA A 23 -9.56 0.45 -8.38
C ALA A 23 -10.91 -0.16 -8.81
N SER A 24 -11.98 0.65 -8.86
CA SER A 24 -13.31 0.28 -9.33
C SER A 24 -13.48 0.44 -10.85
N THR A 25 -12.48 1.03 -11.52
CA THR A 25 -12.50 1.23 -12.98
C THR A 25 -12.76 -0.10 -13.71
N PRO A 26 -13.79 -0.20 -14.55
CA PRO A 26 -14.07 -1.42 -15.31
C PRO A 26 -12.90 -1.78 -16.23
N PHE A 27 -12.53 -3.06 -16.31
CA PHE A 27 -11.39 -3.49 -17.12
C PHE A 27 -11.57 -3.20 -18.62
N VAL A 28 -12.81 -3.15 -19.10
CA VAL A 28 -13.13 -2.69 -20.46
C VAL A 28 -12.69 -1.24 -20.69
N GLU A 29 -12.80 -0.37 -19.69
CA GLU A 29 -12.35 1.03 -19.77
C GLU A 29 -10.82 1.13 -19.66
N VAL A 30 -10.21 0.36 -18.76
CA VAL A 30 -8.74 0.23 -18.68
C VAL A 30 -8.17 -0.21 -20.04
N ALA A 31 -8.79 -1.21 -20.66
CA ALA A 31 -8.42 -1.74 -21.96
C ALA A 31 -8.50 -0.67 -23.06
N LYS A 32 -9.58 0.12 -23.08
CA LYS A 32 -9.75 1.25 -24.01
C LYS A 32 -8.68 2.32 -23.82
N LYS A 33 -8.34 2.67 -22.57
CA LYS A 33 -7.32 3.69 -22.27
C LYS A 33 -5.92 3.27 -22.73
N ILE A 34 -5.58 1.98 -22.55
CA ILE A 34 -4.25 1.44 -22.89
C ILE A 34 -4.15 1.03 -24.37
N GLY A 35 -5.29 0.74 -25.03
CA GLY A 35 -5.32 0.28 -26.42
C GLY A 35 -5.11 -1.24 -26.56
N VAL A 36 -5.63 -2.02 -25.62
CA VAL A 36 -5.56 -3.49 -25.63
C VAL A 36 -6.95 -4.11 -25.47
N THR A 37 -7.05 -5.44 -25.51
CA THR A 37 -8.33 -6.14 -25.28
C THR A 37 -8.65 -6.26 -23.79
N ASP A 38 -9.93 -6.30 -23.45
CA ASP A 38 -10.41 -6.53 -22.07
C ASP A 38 -9.86 -7.86 -21.49
N GLY A 39 -9.84 -8.92 -22.30
CA GLY A 39 -9.23 -10.20 -21.92
C GLY A 39 -7.74 -10.09 -21.55
N THR A 40 -6.99 -9.19 -22.21
CA THR A 40 -5.58 -8.92 -21.88
C THR A 40 -5.46 -8.31 -20.49
N ILE A 41 -6.29 -7.31 -20.17
CA ILE A 41 -6.31 -6.67 -18.84
C ILE A 41 -6.64 -7.69 -17.75
N HIS A 42 -7.68 -8.52 -17.96
CA HIS A 42 -8.07 -9.58 -17.02
C HIS A 42 -6.90 -10.53 -16.70
N GLN A 43 -6.16 -10.99 -17.71
CA GLN A 43 -5.01 -11.89 -17.51
C GLN A 43 -3.86 -11.20 -16.78
N ARG A 44 -3.58 -9.94 -17.14
CA ARG A 44 -2.51 -9.12 -16.56
C ARG A 44 -2.77 -8.85 -15.09
N VAL A 45 -3.96 -8.37 -14.73
CA VAL A 45 -4.34 -8.13 -13.33
C VAL A 45 -4.29 -9.43 -12.52
N LYS A 46 -4.76 -10.56 -13.08
CA LYS A 46 -4.65 -11.87 -12.42
C LYS A 46 -3.19 -12.25 -12.13
N LYS A 47 -2.28 -12.03 -13.07
CA LYS A 47 -0.83 -12.26 -12.90
C LYS A 47 -0.24 -11.34 -11.84
N LEU A 48 -0.59 -10.05 -11.85
CA LEU A 48 -0.13 -9.07 -10.86
C LEU A 48 -0.59 -9.41 -9.44
N LYS A 49 -1.82 -9.92 -9.27
CA LYS A 49 -2.31 -10.45 -7.99
C LYS A 49 -1.54 -11.70 -7.56
N LYS A 50 -1.39 -12.68 -8.47
CA LYS A 50 -0.70 -13.94 -8.16
C LYS A 50 0.78 -13.76 -7.79
N SER A 51 1.44 -12.78 -8.40
CA SER A 51 2.84 -12.44 -8.11
C SER A 51 3.02 -11.56 -6.86
N GLY A 52 1.93 -11.10 -6.23
CA GLY A 52 1.99 -10.26 -5.04
C GLY A 52 2.31 -8.79 -5.32
N VAL A 53 2.41 -8.38 -6.60
CA VAL A 53 2.55 -6.96 -6.98
C VAL A 53 1.29 -6.19 -6.58
N ILE A 54 0.12 -6.73 -6.88
CA ILE A 54 -1.15 -6.26 -6.32
C ILE A 54 -1.49 -7.13 -5.11
N LYS A 55 -1.24 -6.61 -3.91
CA LYS A 55 -1.52 -7.33 -2.65
C LYS A 55 -3.02 -7.48 -2.38
N ARG A 56 -3.80 -6.41 -2.56
CA ARG A 56 -5.24 -6.38 -2.32
C ARG A 56 -5.92 -5.24 -3.07
N PHE A 57 -7.22 -5.39 -3.29
CA PHE A 57 -8.14 -4.29 -3.60
C PHE A 57 -8.83 -3.90 -2.30
N THR A 58 -8.91 -2.61 -2.02
CA THR A 58 -9.46 -2.08 -0.77
C THR A 58 -10.12 -0.74 -1.03
N ILE A 59 -10.93 -0.31 -0.07
CA ILE A 59 -11.51 1.03 -0.04
C ILE A 59 -10.63 1.97 0.78
N GLN A 60 -10.56 3.23 0.38
CA GLN A 60 -10.01 4.31 1.19
C GLN A 60 -11.16 4.93 1.99
N LEU A 61 -11.08 4.85 3.31
CA LEU A 61 -12.11 5.37 4.21
C LEU A 61 -11.82 6.83 4.55
N ASN A 62 -12.87 7.64 4.65
CA ASN A 62 -12.77 8.97 5.24
C ASN A 62 -12.71 8.81 6.77
N SER A 63 -11.53 9.01 7.35
CA SER A 63 -11.30 8.85 8.79
C SER A 63 -12.07 9.88 9.64
N GLU A 64 -12.23 11.12 9.17
CA GLU A 64 -12.97 12.16 9.89
C GLU A 64 -14.45 11.77 10.04
N MET A 65 -15.06 11.27 8.96
CA MET A 65 -16.45 10.82 8.96
C MET A 65 -16.68 9.57 9.82
N LEU A 66 -15.62 8.83 10.12
CA LEU A 66 -15.67 7.66 11.01
C LEU A 66 -15.38 8.00 12.47
N GLY A 67 -15.31 9.29 12.83
CA GLY A 67 -15.06 9.74 14.20
C GLY A 67 -13.60 9.68 14.62
N ASN A 68 -12.69 9.35 13.69
CA ASN A 68 -11.24 9.42 13.91
C ASN A 68 -10.75 10.84 13.58
N ASN A 69 -11.23 11.82 14.34
CA ASN A 69 -11.02 13.25 14.12
C ASN A 69 -9.58 13.75 14.33
N SER A 70 -8.62 12.85 14.59
CA SER A 70 -7.21 13.22 14.74
C SER A 70 -6.32 12.09 14.24
N LEU A 71 -5.76 12.28 13.04
CA LEU A 71 -4.58 11.56 12.63
C LEU A 71 -3.38 12.23 13.32
N SER A 72 -2.71 11.48 14.19
CA SER A 72 -1.57 11.99 14.97
C SER A 72 -0.37 11.06 14.78
N TYR A 73 0.80 11.67 14.63
CA TYR A 73 2.08 10.97 14.62
C TYR A 73 2.73 11.20 15.97
N ALA A 74 3.15 10.12 16.61
CA ALA A 74 3.94 10.16 17.82
C ALA A 74 5.29 9.52 17.53
N MET A 75 6.37 10.29 17.71
CA MET A 75 7.71 9.73 17.69
C MET A 75 8.02 9.22 19.09
N VAL A 76 8.28 7.92 19.20
CA VAL A 76 8.61 7.29 20.47
C VAL A 76 10.11 7.05 20.47
N ALA A 77 10.84 7.77 21.34
CA ALA A 77 12.23 7.45 21.61
C ALA A 77 12.28 6.15 22.41
N VAL A 78 13.02 5.17 21.90
CA VAL A 78 13.18 3.87 22.56
C VAL A 78 14.65 3.64 22.87
N GLU A 79 14.93 3.24 24.11
CA GLU A 79 16.28 2.87 24.51
C GLU A 79 16.77 1.63 23.74
N PRO A 80 18.07 1.56 23.40
CA PRO A 80 18.64 0.40 22.73
C PRO A 80 18.31 -0.91 23.46
N GLY A 81 17.88 -1.92 22.71
CA GLY A 81 17.49 -3.23 23.25
C GLY A 81 16.02 -3.37 23.67
N TYR A 82 15.25 -2.28 23.74
CA TYR A 82 13.83 -2.32 24.14
C TYR A 82 12.82 -2.20 22.99
N LEU A 83 13.30 -2.08 21.75
CA LEU A 83 12.45 -1.82 20.59
C LEU A 83 11.32 -2.85 20.41
N GLU A 84 11.65 -4.14 20.51
CA GLU A 84 10.68 -5.22 20.29
C GLU A 84 9.57 -5.21 21.36
N ASP A 85 9.94 -5.03 22.62
CA ASP A 85 9.00 -5.00 23.74
C ASP A 85 8.10 -3.76 23.69
N VAL A 86 8.67 -2.60 23.38
CA VAL A 86 7.91 -1.36 23.23
C VAL A 86 6.93 -1.46 22.05
N SER A 87 7.38 -1.96 20.90
CA SER A 87 6.54 -2.15 19.71
C SER A 87 5.35 -3.09 20.01
N LYS A 88 5.61 -4.27 20.60
CA LYS A 88 4.56 -5.23 20.98
C LYS A 88 3.54 -4.68 21.97
N ARG A 89 3.95 -3.75 22.84
CA ARG A 89 3.05 -3.16 23.83
C ARG A 89 2.18 -2.09 23.19
N ILE A 90 2.76 -1.23 22.36
CA ILE A 90 2.04 -0.14 21.68
C ILE A 90 1.06 -0.71 20.64
N SER A 91 1.44 -1.77 19.91
CA SER A 91 0.59 -2.39 18.88
C SER A 91 -0.71 -2.99 19.39
N LYS A 92 -0.90 -3.12 20.71
CA LYS A 92 -2.14 -3.61 21.32
C LYS A 92 -3.24 -2.55 21.40
N HIS A 93 -2.90 -1.28 21.22
CA HIS A 93 -3.89 -0.20 21.24
C HIS A 93 -4.59 -0.09 19.89
N SER A 94 -5.92 -0.11 19.90
CA SER A 94 -6.78 -0.06 18.71
C SER A 94 -6.62 1.20 17.86
N HIS A 95 -6.05 2.26 18.42
CA HIS A 95 -5.80 3.54 17.73
C HIS A 95 -4.47 3.56 16.96
N ILE A 96 -3.60 2.56 17.16
CA ILE A 96 -2.32 2.47 16.45
C ILE A 96 -2.55 1.77 15.13
N GLN A 97 -2.46 2.54 14.04
CA GLN A 97 -2.67 2.02 12.69
C GLN A 97 -1.41 1.37 12.12
N GLU A 98 -0.24 1.94 12.43
CA GLU A 98 1.04 1.50 11.91
C GLU A 98 2.18 1.85 12.88
N ILE A 99 3.20 0.99 12.93
CA ILE A 99 4.46 1.24 13.65
C ILE A 99 5.58 1.02 12.65
N GLN A 100 6.45 2.03 12.48
CA GLN A 100 7.63 1.94 11.63
C GLN A 100 8.88 2.27 12.45
N GLU A 101 9.92 1.45 12.31
CA GLU A 101 11.24 1.76 12.85
C GLU A 101 11.96 2.71 11.90
N VAL A 102 12.48 3.81 12.43
CA VAL A 102 13.20 4.82 11.66
C VAL A 102 14.62 4.92 12.20
N HIS A 103 15.61 4.59 11.37
CA HIS A 103 17.03 4.56 11.76
C HIS A 103 17.76 5.90 11.53
N THR A 104 17.05 7.02 11.33
CA THR A 104 17.67 8.30 10.94
C THR A 104 18.00 9.19 12.14
N GLN A 105 19.24 9.69 12.23
CA GLN A 105 19.54 10.95 12.91
C GLN A 105 19.05 12.09 12.01
N GLY A 106 17.80 12.50 12.19
CA GLY A 106 17.21 13.56 11.36
C GLY A 106 15.71 13.40 11.29
N GLN A 107 15.01 14.44 11.76
CA GLN A 107 13.55 14.50 11.86
C GLN A 107 12.94 14.68 10.47
N LEU A 108 12.20 13.67 10.02
CA LEU A 108 10.93 13.79 9.29
C LEU A 108 10.48 12.39 8.83
N LEU A 109 9.21 12.04 9.08
CA LEU A 109 8.49 11.13 8.20
C LEU A 109 7.10 11.68 7.95
N ILE A 110 6.84 11.99 6.67
CA ILE A 110 5.57 12.42 6.12
C ILE A 110 4.89 11.18 5.54
N LYS A 111 3.79 10.73 6.15
CA LYS A 111 2.46 10.55 5.56
C LYS A 111 1.58 9.78 6.54
#